data_AF-A0A924IJN9-F1
#
_entry.id   AF-A0A924IJN9-F1
#
_cell.length_a   1.000
_cell.length_b   1.000
_cell.length_c   1.000
_cell.angle_alpha   90.00
_cell.angle_beta   90.00
_cell.angle_gamma   90.00
#
_symmetry.space_group_name_H-M   'P 1'
#
loop_
_entity.id
_entity.type
_entity.pdbx_description
1 polymer ?
#
loop_
_entity_poly.entity_id
_entity_poly.type
_entity_poly.pdbx_seq_one_letter_code
_entity_poly.pdbx_strand_id
1 'polypeptide(L)'
;MKKLGIIIAIEEYSNAVLPQLSKIEFAINDAHSVKKAFIEQLYIEDDNLIFLTNEKANKSSIEKEAGNLFKKFTSDDECYFYYVGHGFNTKSQNRITCWDTDNSNLEETSLSLDEILLSPLKNRECKKSFIFIDSSAEELKSKNKIKTAAANMVETEYSELVRNFPGNSFFLSCYPGEKSFTSAQTKHGIWALHLINAMNGKDDGGIDRDNAITNISLNKFLSTKIPQYITKTMFINDRQSPYGVIDDSETSPLIKFESDDDDQNKNVEIQFHQYILSREQHIPFKNFEGFNKSRHKIPKDHSSFASKLASELAQDEYLKIEIENLFDNARKTLRLKNSNTVKDPEGGSLHTEFFRYNISAEQSENDFTEVTIRRELELRVPLANFPMPIDEIFTDGFDTITFPIKGSLDVDSLEDALYELEDDNHGTFEHKDNVFSFFPKNIKGIAKVEISKNTLKIRFTSSQATVAEILDYTQQTLVVMAATLKNLLS
;
A
#
# COMPACT_ATOMS: atom_id res chain seq x y z
N MET A 1 27.62 -3.95 6.36
CA MET A 1 26.41 -3.38 6.96
C MET A 1 25.34 -4.44 7.01
N LYS A 2 25.02 -4.93 8.21
CA LYS A 2 23.88 -5.80 8.46
C LYS A 2 22.71 -4.95 8.94
N LYS A 3 21.51 -5.46 8.74
CA LYS A 3 20.29 -4.91 9.33
C LYS A 3 19.81 -5.84 10.42
N LEU A 4 19.56 -5.31 11.59
CA LEU A 4 19.19 -6.06 12.78
C LEU A 4 17.79 -5.64 13.21
N GLY A 5 16.89 -6.60 13.32
CA GLY A 5 15.49 -6.37 13.65
C GLY A 5 15.13 -6.93 15.03
N ILE A 6 14.39 -6.15 15.82
CA ILE A 6 13.79 -6.60 17.08
C ILE A 6 12.32 -6.24 17.05
N ILE A 7 11.45 -7.23 17.17
CA ILE A 7 10.00 -7.08 17.20
C ILE A 7 9.48 -7.73 18.47
N ILE A 8 8.87 -6.92 19.33
CA ILE A 8 8.29 -7.35 20.61
C ILE A 8 6.82 -6.95 20.61
N ALA A 9 5.93 -7.91 20.84
CA ALA A 9 4.50 -7.65 20.85
C ALA A 9 3.78 -8.38 21.98
N ILE A 10 2.99 -7.64 22.75
CA ILE A 10 2.24 -8.19 23.88
C ILE A 10 0.78 -7.82 23.70
N GLU A 11 -0.02 -8.81 23.29
CA GLU A 11 -1.47 -8.66 23.19
C GLU A 11 -2.14 -9.09 24.49
N GLU A 12 -1.68 -10.20 25.09
CA GLU A 12 -2.27 -10.78 26.29
C GLU A 12 -1.21 -10.98 27.37
N TYR A 13 -1.39 -10.35 28.53
CA TYR A 13 -0.47 -10.45 29.67
C TYR A 13 -0.76 -11.68 30.54
N SER A 14 0.25 -12.28 31.15
CA SER A 14 0.11 -13.46 32.03
C SER A 14 -0.83 -13.21 33.21
N ASN A 15 -0.83 -11.96 33.70
CA ASN A 15 -1.57 -11.50 34.87
C ASN A 15 -2.75 -10.58 34.50
N ALA A 16 -3.40 -10.79 33.33
CA ALA A 16 -4.47 -9.96 32.76
C ALA A 16 -5.75 -9.81 33.62
N VAL A 17 -5.77 -10.33 34.84
CA VAL A 17 -6.90 -10.22 35.79
C VAL A 17 -7.08 -8.78 36.31
N LEU A 18 -6.14 -7.87 36.04
CA LEU A 18 -6.20 -6.48 36.50
C LEU A 18 -6.46 -5.49 35.36
N PRO A 19 -7.38 -4.51 35.54
CA PRO A 19 -7.83 -3.59 34.49
C PRO A 19 -6.75 -2.62 33.96
N GLN A 20 -5.55 -2.63 34.54
CA GLN A 20 -4.46 -1.69 34.22
C GLN A 20 -3.49 -2.25 33.17
N LEU A 21 -3.36 -3.58 33.06
CA LEU A 21 -2.67 -4.25 31.96
C LEU A 21 -3.72 -4.93 31.08
N SER A 22 -4.60 -4.10 30.52
CA SER A 22 -5.63 -4.59 29.60
C SER A 22 -4.99 -5.17 28.35
N LYS A 23 -5.73 -6.10 27.72
CA LYS A 23 -5.40 -6.63 26.40
C LYS A 23 -5.22 -5.47 25.40
N ILE A 24 -4.22 -5.60 24.53
CA ILE A 24 -3.96 -4.65 23.44
C ILE A 24 -4.38 -5.32 22.14
N GLU A 25 -5.62 -5.06 21.73
CA GLU A 25 -6.21 -5.74 20.58
C GLU A 25 -5.35 -5.60 19.32
N PHE A 26 -5.15 -6.72 18.62
CA PHE A 26 -4.43 -6.81 17.35
C PHE A 26 -2.92 -6.58 17.40
N ALA A 27 -2.31 -6.39 18.58
CA ALA A 27 -0.87 -6.21 18.73
C ALA A 27 -0.05 -7.33 18.04
N ILE A 28 -0.51 -8.58 18.10
CA ILE A 28 0.17 -9.70 17.41
C ILE A 28 0.03 -9.58 15.88
N ASN A 29 -1.14 -9.18 15.40
CA ASN A 29 -1.39 -9.03 13.96
C ASN A 29 -0.57 -7.88 13.36
N ASP A 30 -0.44 -6.78 14.12
CA ASP A 30 0.44 -5.66 13.79
C ASP A 30 1.89 -6.13 13.71
N ALA A 31 2.37 -6.84 14.73
CA ALA A 31 3.73 -7.35 14.78
C ALA A 31 4.05 -8.33 13.63
N HIS A 32 3.12 -9.20 13.23
CA HIS A 32 3.29 -10.08 12.07
C HIS A 32 3.42 -9.28 10.76
N SER A 33 2.65 -8.22 10.61
CA SER A 33 2.67 -7.38 9.42
C SER A 33 3.92 -6.51 9.36
N VAL A 34 4.40 -6.02 10.50
CA VAL A 34 5.70 -5.35 10.63
C VAL A 34 6.84 -6.32 10.36
N LYS A 35 6.78 -7.56 10.89
CA LYS A 35 7.76 -8.60 10.57
C LYS A 35 7.85 -8.84 9.07
N LYS A 36 6.70 -8.94 8.39
CA LYS A 36 6.64 -9.08 6.93
C LYS A 36 7.33 -7.89 6.23
N ALA A 37 7.03 -6.66 6.64
CA ALA A 37 7.67 -5.46 6.08
C ALA A 37 9.19 -5.41 6.37
N PHE A 38 9.63 -5.82 7.55
CA PHE A 38 11.05 -5.90 7.91
C PHE A 38 11.81 -6.90 7.03
N ILE A 39 11.20 -8.04 6.71
CA ILE A 39 11.82 -9.03 5.83
C ILE A 39 11.77 -8.57 4.37
N GLU A 40 10.60 -8.17 3.88
CA GLU A 40 10.37 -7.94 2.44
C GLU A 40 10.89 -6.58 1.96
N GLN A 41 10.73 -5.52 2.76
CA GLN A 41 11.05 -4.16 2.34
C GLN A 41 12.41 -3.71 2.86
N LEU A 42 12.80 -4.18 4.05
CA LEU A 42 14.10 -3.87 4.63
C LEU A 42 15.16 -4.94 4.35
N TYR A 43 14.78 -6.11 3.83
CA TYR A 43 15.69 -7.24 3.58
C TYR A 43 16.45 -7.70 4.83
N ILE A 44 15.78 -7.66 5.99
CA ILE A 44 16.34 -8.20 7.24
C ILE A 44 16.31 -9.72 7.19
N GLU A 45 17.49 -10.35 7.24
CA GLU A 45 17.61 -11.81 7.31
C GLU A 45 16.97 -12.35 8.60
N ASP A 46 16.32 -13.51 8.53
CA ASP A 46 15.66 -14.14 9.69
C ASP A 46 16.64 -14.35 10.87
N ASP A 47 17.90 -14.70 10.61
CA ASP A 47 18.94 -14.89 11.65
C ASP A 47 19.32 -13.58 12.38
N ASN A 48 18.98 -12.44 11.79
CA ASN A 48 19.19 -11.10 12.33
C ASN A 48 17.88 -10.48 12.86
N LEU A 49 16.78 -11.24 12.89
CA LEU A 49 15.46 -10.78 13.30
C LEU A 49 14.95 -11.53 14.55
N ILE A 50 14.85 -10.80 15.66
CA ILE A 50 14.17 -11.27 16.87
C ILE A 50 12.68 -10.99 16.73
N PHE A 51 11.84 -12.01 16.93
CA PHE A 51 10.39 -11.90 16.94
C PHE A 51 9.81 -12.60 18.17
N LEU A 52 9.42 -11.81 19.18
CA LEU A 52 8.90 -12.30 20.46
C LEU A 52 7.47 -11.80 20.66
N THR A 53 6.54 -12.73 20.87
CA THR A 53 5.13 -12.42 21.11
C THR A 53 4.60 -13.13 22.36
N ASN A 54 3.71 -12.46 23.11
CA ASN A 54 3.09 -12.95 24.35
C ASN A 54 4.08 -13.73 25.24
N GLU A 55 3.83 -15.00 25.59
CA GLU A 55 4.68 -15.81 26.47
C GLU A 55 6.17 -15.78 26.13
N LYS A 56 6.51 -15.67 24.83
CA LYS A 56 7.91 -15.57 24.39
C LYS A 56 8.53 -14.20 24.64
N ALA A 57 7.71 -13.15 24.74
CA ALA A 57 8.08 -11.80 25.13
C ALA A 57 8.06 -11.61 26.67
N ASN A 58 8.52 -12.61 27.42
CA ASN A 58 8.81 -12.46 28.85
C ASN A 58 10.13 -11.70 29.06
N LYS A 59 10.29 -11.09 30.24
CA LYS A 59 11.44 -10.25 30.58
C LYS A 59 12.78 -10.91 30.27
N SER A 60 12.98 -12.13 30.78
CA SER A 60 14.25 -12.86 30.63
C SER A 60 14.57 -13.19 29.16
N SER A 61 13.55 -13.53 28.37
CA SER A 61 13.74 -13.83 26.94
C SER A 61 14.11 -12.59 26.15
N ILE A 62 13.45 -11.45 26.41
CA ILE A 62 13.78 -10.18 25.74
C ILE A 62 15.22 -9.76 26.06
N GLU A 63 15.62 -9.74 27.33
CA GLU A 63 16.98 -9.37 27.75
C GLU A 63 18.05 -10.27 27.10
N LYS A 64 17.81 -11.58 27.12
CA LYS A 64 18.72 -12.56 26.55
C LYS A 64 18.86 -12.40 25.04
N GLU A 65 17.74 -12.36 24.31
CA GLU A 65 17.76 -12.33 22.86
C GLU A 65 18.29 -10.97 22.36
N ALA A 66 17.78 -9.85 22.89
CA ALA A 66 18.28 -8.51 22.51
C ALA A 66 19.78 -8.36 22.84
N GLY A 67 20.20 -8.79 24.04
CA GLY A 67 21.61 -8.78 24.43
C GLY A 67 22.49 -9.63 23.51
N ASN A 68 22.01 -10.79 23.05
CA ASN A 68 22.74 -11.62 22.09
C ASN A 68 22.82 -10.99 20.70
N LEU A 69 21.78 -10.27 20.26
CA LEU A 69 21.80 -9.55 19.00
C LEU A 69 22.80 -8.38 19.04
N PHE A 70 22.77 -7.56 20.10
CA PHE A 70 23.68 -6.42 20.26
C PHE A 70 25.15 -6.81 20.51
N LYS A 71 25.44 -8.05 20.92
CA LYS A 71 26.82 -8.58 20.93
C LYS A 71 27.40 -8.70 19.51
N LYS A 72 26.55 -8.91 18.50
CA LYS A 72 26.95 -9.01 17.09
C LYS A 72 26.90 -7.67 16.36
N PHE A 73 26.31 -6.64 16.98
CA PHE A 73 26.08 -5.30 16.42
C PHE A 73 27.37 -4.46 16.39
N THR A 74 27.62 -3.78 15.27
CA THR A 74 28.72 -2.84 15.05
C THR A 74 28.18 -1.46 14.61
N SER A 75 29.02 -0.41 14.66
CA SER A 75 28.61 0.96 14.31
C SER A 75 28.16 1.15 12.85
N ASP A 76 28.54 0.23 11.96
CA ASP A 76 28.17 0.22 10.54
C ASP A 76 26.90 -0.61 10.25
N ASP A 77 26.25 -1.17 11.28
CA ASP A 77 24.98 -1.88 11.15
C ASP A 77 23.79 -0.95 11.39
N GLU A 78 22.62 -1.31 10.85
CA GLU A 78 21.37 -0.57 11.05
C GLU A 78 20.48 -1.32 12.03
N CYS A 79 19.86 -0.61 12.98
CA CYS A 79 18.94 -1.20 13.96
C CYS A 79 17.49 -0.82 13.66
N TYR A 80 16.61 -1.82 13.65
CA TYR A 80 15.17 -1.66 13.49
C TYR A 80 14.46 -2.27 14.70
N PHE A 81 13.72 -1.45 15.43
CA PHE A 81 13.03 -1.89 16.65
C PHE A 81 11.54 -1.58 16.52
N TYR A 82 10.69 -2.57 16.76
CA TYR A 82 9.25 -2.40 16.86
C TYR A 82 8.75 -2.98 18.18
N TYR A 83 8.04 -2.16 18.94
CA TYR A 83 7.37 -2.56 20.16
C TYR A 83 5.90 -2.20 20.09
N VAL A 84 5.03 -3.15 20.43
CA VAL A 84 3.61 -2.90 20.69
C VAL A 84 3.22 -3.51 22.03
N GLY A 85 2.76 -2.66 22.93
CA GLY A 85 2.61 -3.02 24.34
C GLY A 85 2.32 -1.80 25.21
N HIS A 86 2.26 -1.99 26.53
CA HIS A 86 2.16 -0.86 27.46
C HIS A 86 3.53 -0.27 27.75
N GLY A 87 3.62 1.04 27.86
CA GLY A 87 4.85 1.77 28.10
C GLY A 87 4.62 2.86 29.14
N PHE A 88 5.63 3.13 29.96
CA PHE A 88 5.52 4.05 31.07
C PHE A 88 6.90 4.60 31.47
N ASN A 89 6.92 5.62 32.33
CA ASN A 89 8.15 6.13 32.93
C ASN A 89 8.16 5.88 34.45
N THR A 90 9.31 5.48 34.98
CA THR A 90 9.57 5.42 36.43
C THR A 90 10.82 6.21 36.77
N LYS A 91 10.74 7.13 37.75
CA LYS A 91 11.89 7.81 38.38
C LYS A 91 13.05 8.12 37.41
N SER A 92 12.77 8.67 36.23
CA SER A 92 13.72 9.07 35.16
C SER A 92 14.09 8.06 34.07
N GLN A 93 13.41 6.92 33.95
CA GLN A 93 13.62 5.97 32.84
C GLN A 93 12.32 5.54 32.19
N ASN A 94 12.30 5.56 30.86
CA ASN A 94 11.25 4.97 30.04
C ASN A 94 11.35 3.44 30.08
N ARG A 95 10.21 2.80 30.26
CA ARG A 95 10.07 1.36 30.42
C ARG A 95 8.98 0.81 29.53
N ILE A 96 9.18 -0.42 29.09
CA ILE A 96 8.20 -1.22 28.36
C ILE A 96 7.84 -2.46 29.16
N THR A 97 6.56 -2.85 29.11
CA THR A 97 6.09 -4.07 29.75
C THR A 97 6.58 -5.32 29.02
N CYS A 98 6.49 -6.44 29.72
CA CYS A 98 6.74 -7.80 29.24
C CYS A 98 5.47 -8.61 29.49
N TRP A 99 5.37 -9.79 28.87
CA TRP A 99 4.24 -10.68 29.08
C TRP A 99 4.02 -11.05 30.55
N ASP A 100 5.11 -11.20 31.30
CA ASP A 100 5.15 -11.54 32.73
C ASP A 100 5.25 -10.32 33.66
N THR A 101 5.02 -9.09 33.15
CA THR A 101 5.00 -7.91 34.00
C THR A 101 3.90 -8.02 35.06
N ASP A 102 4.30 -7.82 36.31
CA ASP A 102 3.41 -7.77 37.47
C ASP A 102 3.15 -6.32 37.87
N ASN A 103 1.87 -5.95 37.85
CA ASN A 103 1.41 -4.64 38.28
C ASN A 103 1.71 -4.32 39.76
N SER A 104 1.94 -5.34 40.61
CA SER A 104 2.38 -5.14 41.99
C SER A 104 3.84 -4.68 42.09
N ASN A 105 4.62 -4.92 41.03
CA ASN A 105 6.07 -4.70 40.97
C ASN A 105 6.52 -4.30 39.55
N LEU A 106 5.93 -3.23 39.01
CA LEU A 106 6.17 -2.76 37.65
C LEU A 106 7.66 -2.51 37.37
N GLU A 107 8.39 -1.88 38.30
CA GLU A 107 9.80 -1.50 38.12
C GLU A 107 10.69 -2.76 37.91
N GLU A 108 10.54 -3.80 38.73
CA GLU A 108 11.39 -5.00 38.66
C GLU A 108 10.94 -6.01 37.58
N THR A 109 9.69 -5.95 37.13
CA THR A 109 9.11 -6.93 36.18
C THR A 109 8.84 -6.36 34.78
N SER A 110 9.29 -5.14 34.52
CA SER A 110 9.34 -4.52 33.19
C SER A 110 10.81 -4.30 32.76
N LEU A 111 11.01 -3.75 31.57
CA LEU A 111 12.33 -3.47 31.00
C LEU A 111 12.57 -1.98 30.81
N SER A 112 13.79 -1.52 31.13
CA SER A 112 14.25 -0.18 30.78
C SER A 112 14.58 -0.13 29.30
N LEU A 113 14.03 0.86 28.56
CA LEU A 113 14.41 1.09 27.17
C LEU A 113 15.89 1.51 27.07
N ASP A 114 16.41 2.22 28.07
CA ASP A 114 17.83 2.55 28.12
C ASP A 114 18.69 1.28 28.14
N GLU A 115 18.41 0.34 29.05
CA GLU A 115 19.22 -0.87 29.22
C GLU A 115 19.16 -1.80 28.00
N ILE A 116 17.97 -2.00 27.42
CA ILE A 116 17.77 -2.98 26.35
C ILE A 116 18.01 -2.41 24.94
N LEU A 117 17.99 -1.09 24.77
CA LEU A 117 18.05 -0.44 23.46
C LEU A 117 18.98 0.79 23.42
N LEU A 118 18.71 1.84 24.20
CA LEU A 118 19.42 3.13 24.02
C LEU A 118 20.91 3.05 24.36
N SER A 119 21.26 2.50 25.53
CA SER A 119 22.65 2.31 25.95
C SER A 119 23.40 1.36 25.00
N PRO A 120 22.85 0.22 24.56
CA PRO A 120 23.43 -0.58 23.47
C PRO A 120 23.73 0.22 22.19
N LEU A 121 22.79 1.02 21.69
CA LEU A 121 22.97 1.84 20.50
C LEU A 121 24.06 2.90 20.70
N LYS A 122 24.05 3.58 21.85
CA LYS A 122 25.03 4.61 22.23
C LYS A 122 26.44 4.04 22.36
N ASN A 123 26.60 2.92 23.08
CA ASN A 123 27.89 2.29 23.34
C ASN A 123 28.52 1.69 22.08
N ARG A 124 27.70 1.43 21.05
CA ARG A 124 28.15 0.95 19.75
C ARG A 124 28.28 2.07 18.72
N GLU A 125 27.99 3.31 19.09
CA GLU A 125 27.96 4.45 18.17
C GLU A 125 27.12 4.15 16.92
N CYS A 126 25.92 3.58 17.13
CA CYS A 126 25.00 3.26 16.05
C CYS A 126 24.68 4.51 15.23
N LYS A 127 25.11 4.51 13.96
CA LYS A 127 24.91 5.64 13.07
C LYS A 127 23.45 5.79 12.65
N LYS A 128 22.71 4.68 12.55
CA LYS A 128 21.37 4.68 11.97
C LYS A 128 20.45 3.64 12.61
N SER A 129 19.33 4.12 13.15
CA SER A 129 18.28 3.26 13.67
C SER A 129 16.89 3.84 13.43
N PHE A 130 15.90 2.95 13.28
CA PHE A 130 14.50 3.31 13.22
C PHE A 130 13.73 2.55 14.30
N ILE A 131 13.20 3.30 15.25
CA ILE A 131 12.60 2.78 16.49
C ILE A 131 11.12 3.15 16.49
N PHE A 132 10.27 2.14 16.51
CA PHE A 132 8.83 2.23 16.39
C PHE A 132 8.19 1.78 17.70
N ILE A 133 7.59 2.70 18.44
CA ILE A 133 6.97 2.43 19.74
C ILE A 133 5.47 2.67 19.63
N ASP A 134 4.70 1.59 19.50
CA ASP A 134 3.24 1.61 19.55
C ASP A 134 2.75 1.31 20.97
N SER A 135 2.76 2.35 21.79
CA SER A 135 2.35 2.30 23.19
C SER A 135 1.36 3.41 23.46
N SER A 136 0.23 3.07 24.09
CA SER A 136 -0.61 4.11 24.70
C SER A 136 0.17 4.77 25.85
N ALA A 137 -0.03 6.07 26.02
CA ALA A 137 0.62 6.85 27.06
C ALA A 137 -0.36 7.21 28.17
N GLU A 138 -1.21 6.26 28.59
CA GLU A 138 -2.04 6.41 29.78
C GLU A 138 -1.29 5.90 31.03
N GLU A 139 -1.47 6.59 32.16
CA GLU A 139 -0.81 6.24 33.42
C GLU A 139 -1.16 4.81 33.90
N LEU A 140 -0.17 3.93 33.99
CA LEU A 140 -0.31 2.64 34.67
C LEU A 140 -0.38 2.85 36.20
N LYS A 141 -1.57 2.70 36.77
CA LYS A 141 -1.79 2.90 38.21
C LYS A 141 -1.37 1.68 39.02
N SER A 142 -0.19 1.72 39.66
CA SER A 142 0.21 0.72 40.67
C SER A 142 -0.79 0.66 41.83
N LYS A 143 -1.16 -0.55 42.27
CA LYS A 143 -2.05 -0.77 43.44
C LYS A 143 -1.42 -0.34 44.77
N ASN A 144 -0.09 -0.26 44.86
CA ASN A 144 0.60 0.09 46.08
C ASN A 144 0.73 1.62 46.18
N LYS A 145 -0.15 2.27 46.96
CA LYS A 145 -0.16 3.72 47.25
C LYS A 145 1.16 4.32 47.80
N ILE A 146 2.21 3.53 47.98
CA ILE A 146 3.48 3.91 48.61
C ILE A 146 4.70 3.77 47.68
N LYS A 147 4.58 3.20 46.46
CA LYS A 147 5.69 3.10 45.51
C LYS A 147 5.28 3.65 44.14
N THR A 148 5.88 4.80 43.81
CA THR A 148 5.95 5.49 42.51
C THR A 148 4.79 5.28 41.54
N ALA A 149 3.98 6.32 41.33
CA ALA A 149 3.08 6.36 40.19
C ALA A 149 3.89 6.22 38.89
N ALA A 150 3.48 5.31 38.01
CA ALA A 150 4.05 5.23 36.67
C ALA A 150 3.49 6.41 35.86
N ALA A 151 4.38 7.24 35.32
CA ALA A 151 4.03 8.38 34.51
C ALA A 151 4.08 8.01 33.02
N ASN A 152 3.70 8.96 32.16
CA ASN A 152 3.84 8.80 30.72
C ASN A 152 5.32 8.80 30.32
N MET A 153 5.64 8.11 29.22
CA MET A 153 7.00 8.09 28.68
C MET A 153 7.45 9.52 28.31
N VAL A 154 8.74 9.81 28.51
CA VAL A 154 9.32 11.15 28.37
C VAL A 154 10.27 11.18 27.18
N GLU A 155 10.20 12.24 26.37
CA GLU A 155 11.00 12.35 25.14
C GLU A 155 12.51 12.48 25.36
N THR A 156 12.93 13.03 26.51
CA THR A 156 14.31 13.49 26.75
C THR A 156 15.37 12.42 26.51
N GLU A 157 15.10 11.17 26.89
CA GLU A 157 16.03 10.04 26.67
C GLU A 157 16.28 9.79 25.17
N TYR A 158 15.25 9.94 24.35
CA TYR A 158 15.34 9.77 22.90
C TYR A 158 16.07 10.96 22.26
N SER A 159 15.72 12.19 22.67
CA SER A 159 16.33 13.41 22.13
C SER A 159 17.84 13.45 22.39
N GLU A 160 18.31 12.91 23.52
CA GLU A 160 19.73 12.78 23.81
C GLU A 160 20.46 11.82 22.86
N LEU A 161 19.86 10.68 22.51
CA LEU A 161 20.46 9.76 21.54
C LEU A 161 20.52 10.41 20.15
N VAL A 162 19.41 10.97 19.68
CA VAL A 162 19.30 11.60 18.36
C VAL A 162 20.28 12.78 18.23
N ARG A 163 20.41 13.63 19.25
CA ARG A 163 21.36 14.75 19.22
C ARG A 163 22.83 14.30 19.09
N ASN A 164 23.18 13.17 19.70
CA ASN A 164 24.53 12.63 19.63
C ASN A 164 24.78 11.84 18.33
N PHE A 165 23.74 11.23 17.78
CA PHE A 165 23.78 10.40 16.57
C PHE A 165 22.55 10.69 15.68
N PRO A 166 22.60 11.73 14.83
CA PRO A 166 21.44 12.27 14.11
C PRO A 166 20.69 11.30 13.19
N GLY A 167 21.36 10.25 12.69
CA GLY A 167 20.74 9.20 11.89
C GLY A 167 19.83 8.23 12.68
N ASN A 168 19.69 8.38 13.99
CA ASN A 168 18.73 7.62 14.80
C ASN A 168 17.37 8.33 14.83
N SER A 169 16.29 7.56 14.76
CA SER A 169 14.94 8.09 14.65
C SER A 169 13.96 7.28 15.49
N PHE A 170 13.13 7.98 16.25
CA PHE A 170 12.05 7.38 17.03
C PHE A 170 10.70 7.83 16.46
N PHE A 171 9.75 6.91 16.36
CA PHE A 171 8.38 7.16 15.95
C PHE A 171 7.44 6.56 16.99
N LEU A 172 6.63 7.42 17.60
CA LEU A 172 5.76 7.09 18.70
C LEU A 172 4.30 7.22 18.27
N SER A 173 3.47 6.25 18.63
CA SER A 173 2.12 6.15 18.09
C SER A 173 1.14 7.22 18.58
N CYS A 174 1.40 7.84 19.72
CA CYS A 174 0.61 8.93 20.27
C CYS A 174 1.44 9.82 21.20
N TYR A 175 0.98 11.06 21.44
CA TYR A 175 1.64 11.99 22.35
C TYR A 175 1.48 11.54 23.82
N PRO A 176 2.39 11.90 24.75
CA PRO A 176 2.20 11.62 26.16
C PRO A 176 0.83 12.07 26.70
N GLY A 177 0.06 11.13 27.26
CA GLY A 177 -1.31 11.36 27.76
C GLY A 177 -2.42 11.04 26.77
N GLU A 178 -2.10 10.66 25.53
CA GLU A 178 -3.04 10.19 24.52
C GLU A 178 -3.09 8.65 24.42
N LYS A 179 -4.05 8.14 23.63
CA LYS A 179 -4.20 6.71 23.33
C LYS A 179 -3.74 6.36 21.93
N SER A 180 -3.24 5.15 21.77
CA SER A 180 -3.12 4.51 20.47
C SER A 180 -4.36 3.65 20.19
N PHE A 181 -5.14 4.03 19.18
CA PHE A 181 -6.42 3.38 18.87
C PHE A 181 -6.26 2.19 17.92
N THR A 182 -7.20 1.26 18.01
CA THR A 182 -7.31 0.07 17.15
C THR A 182 -8.55 0.13 16.28
N SER A 183 -8.53 -0.59 15.16
CA SER A 183 -9.66 -0.72 14.24
C SER A 183 -10.06 -2.18 14.10
N ALA A 184 -11.26 -2.53 14.60
CA ALA A 184 -11.80 -3.88 14.46
C ALA A 184 -12.09 -4.28 13.01
N GLN A 185 -12.36 -3.30 12.13
CA GLN A 185 -12.61 -3.53 10.70
C GLN A 185 -11.35 -4.02 9.98
N THR A 186 -10.21 -3.39 10.27
CA THR A 186 -8.93 -3.73 9.66
C THR A 186 -8.14 -4.75 10.48
N LYS A 187 -8.55 -5.00 11.73
CA LYS A 187 -7.85 -5.85 12.71
C LYS A 187 -6.40 -5.40 12.94
N HIS A 188 -6.20 -4.09 13.05
CA HIS A 188 -4.88 -3.48 13.24
C HIS A 188 -4.99 -2.27 14.19
N GLY A 189 -3.90 -1.95 14.90
CA GLY A 189 -3.68 -0.61 15.42
C GLY A 189 -3.70 0.41 14.29
N ILE A 190 -4.33 1.57 14.50
CA ILE A 190 -4.48 2.59 13.43
C ILE A 190 -3.10 3.12 13.03
N TRP A 191 -2.22 3.34 14.01
CA TRP A 191 -0.86 3.76 13.74
C TRP A 191 -0.06 2.69 12.98
N ALA A 192 -0.07 1.45 13.48
CA ALA A 192 0.58 0.33 12.82
C ALA A 192 0.09 0.13 11.39
N LEU A 193 -1.23 0.19 11.14
CA LEU A 193 -1.81 0.07 9.81
C LEU A 193 -1.22 1.09 8.82
N HIS A 194 -1.14 2.37 9.21
CA HIS A 194 -0.60 3.41 8.34
C HIS A 194 0.91 3.28 8.16
N LEU A 195 1.65 2.89 9.20
CA LEU A 195 3.08 2.55 9.08
C LEU A 195 3.30 1.42 8.07
N ILE A 196 2.58 0.31 8.20
CA ILE A 196 2.70 -0.86 7.33
C ILE A 196 2.30 -0.52 5.88
N ASN A 197 1.25 0.30 5.69
CA ASN A 197 0.84 0.72 4.35
C ASN A 197 1.90 1.60 3.69
N ALA A 198 2.50 2.54 4.43
CA ALA A 198 3.61 3.33 3.92
C ALA A 198 4.79 2.42 3.56
N MET A 199 5.28 1.59 4.49
CA MET A 199 6.44 0.71 4.26
C MET A 199 6.26 -0.21 3.04
N ASN A 200 5.04 -0.68 2.77
CA ASN A 200 4.76 -1.53 1.61
C ASN A 200 4.42 -0.75 0.31
N GLY A 201 4.60 0.56 0.29
CA GLY A 201 4.29 1.40 -0.88
C GLY A 201 2.80 1.47 -1.23
N LYS A 202 1.90 1.13 -0.30
CA LYS A 202 0.44 1.16 -0.51
C LYS A 202 -0.18 2.54 -0.27
N ASP A 203 0.54 3.42 0.41
CA ASP A 203 0.17 4.81 0.65
C ASP A 203 1.39 5.69 0.29
N ASP A 204 1.32 6.29 -0.90
CA ASP A 204 2.38 7.11 -1.48
C ASP A 204 2.65 8.40 -0.69
N GLY A 205 1.73 8.80 0.20
CA GLY A 205 1.90 9.98 1.06
C GLY A 205 3.12 9.90 1.99
N GLY A 206 3.68 8.71 2.22
CA GLY A 206 4.93 8.51 2.98
C GLY A 206 6.20 8.58 2.13
N ILE A 207 6.08 8.55 0.80
CA ILE A 207 7.19 8.52 -0.15
C ILE A 207 7.58 9.97 -0.48
N ASP A 208 8.88 10.27 -0.41
CA ASP A 208 9.42 11.57 -0.78
C ASP A 208 9.71 11.66 -2.29
N ARG A 209 10.35 12.77 -2.69
CA ARG A 209 10.63 13.06 -4.10
C ARG A 209 11.68 12.14 -4.71
N ASP A 210 12.50 11.48 -3.89
CA ASP A 210 13.56 10.58 -4.32
C ASP A 210 13.10 9.12 -4.32
N ASN A 211 11.76 8.91 -4.37
CA ASN A 211 11.09 7.63 -4.30
C ASN A 211 11.48 6.81 -3.05
N ALA A 212 11.73 7.49 -1.93
CA ALA A 212 12.12 6.86 -0.69
C ALA A 212 11.17 7.24 0.45
N ILE A 213 10.98 6.31 1.39
CA ILE A 213 10.56 6.66 2.74
C ILE A 213 11.81 7.01 3.52
N THR A 214 11.85 8.21 4.06
CA THR A 214 12.91 8.71 4.95
C THR A 214 12.37 8.95 6.35
N ASN A 215 13.26 9.16 7.32
CA ASN A 215 12.87 9.58 8.67
C ASN A 215 11.95 10.82 8.66
N ILE A 216 12.26 11.81 7.82
CA ILE A 216 11.50 13.06 7.69
C ILE A 216 10.15 12.81 6.99
N SER A 217 10.14 12.10 5.86
CA SER A 217 8.90 11.86 5.11
C SER A 217 7.92 11.01 5.91
N LEU A 218 8.41 9.97 6.59
CA LEU A 218 7.59 9.10 7.42
C LEU A 218 7.02 9.84 8.64
N ASN A 219 7.83 10.64 9.34
CA ASN A 219 7.37 11.42 10.48
C ASN A 219 6.24 12.38 10.07
N LYS A 220 6.44 13.10 8.96
CA LYS A 220 5.43 14.02 8.40
C LYS A 220 4.15 13.27 8.00
N PHE A 221 4.29 12.12 7.35
CA PHE A 221 3.16 11.31 6.92
C PHE A 221 2.33 10.82 8.11
N LEU A 222 2.95 10.18 9.10
CA LEU A 222 2.24 9.62 10.26
C LEU A 222 1.58 10.71 11.11
N SER A 223 2.28 11.81 11.38
CA SER A 223 1.74 12.94 12.15
C SER A 223 0.59 13.67 11.45
N THR A 224 0.48 13.57 10.13
CA THR A 224 -0.62 14.17 9.35
C THR A 224 -1.77 13.19 9.13
N LYS A 225 -1.47 11.98 8.66
CA LYS A 225 -2.46 11.00 8.19
C LYS A 225 -3.34 10.48 9.32
N ILE A 226 -2.74 10.23 10.49
CA ILE A 226 -3.44 9.56 11.58
C ILE A 226 -4.47 10.48 12.26
N PRO A 227 -4.17 11.73 12.64
CA PRO A 227 -5.19 12.64 13.17
C PRO A 227 -6.36 12.86 12.19
N GLN A 228 -6.07 12.94 10.88
CA GLN A 228 -7.10 13.04 9.84
C GLN A 228 -7.97 11.77 9.78
N TYR A 229 -7.35 10.59 9.83
CA TYR A 229 -8.05 9.31 9.85
C TYR A 229 -8.98 9.20 11.06
N ILE A 230 -8.47 9.48 12.27
CA ILE A 230 -9.25 9.46 13.51
C ILE A 230 -10.46 10.39 13.40
N THR A 231 -10.25 11.64 12.99
CA THR A 231 -11.32 12.65 12.85
C THR A 231 -12.39 12.21 11.85
N LYS A 232 -12.00 11.55 10.76
CA LYS A 232 -12.91 11.14 9.67
C LYS A 232 -13.66 9.85 9.97
N THR A 233 -13.07 8.92 10.72
CA THR A 233 -13.60 7.54 10.85
C THR A 233 -14.02 7.18 12.26
N MET A 234 -13.43 7.78 13.28
CA MET A 234 -13.71 7.45 14.67
C MET A 234 -14.58 8.56 15.24
N PHE A 235 -15.86 8.27 15.47
CA PHE A 235 -16.81 9.19 16.10
C PHE A 235 -16.55 9.32 17.62
N ILE A 236 -15.31 9.65 17.99
CA ILE A 236 -14.83 9.76 19.38
C ILE A 236 -14.35 11.19 19.66
N ASN A 237 -14.52 11.65 20.91
CA ASN A 237 -13.99 12.92 21.39
C ASN A 237 -12.60 12.74 22.02
N ASP A 238 -11.72 12.05 21.31
CA ASP A 238 -10.37 11.74 21.77
C ASP A 238 -9.39 11.92 20.59
N ARG A 239 -8.09 12.00 20.87
CA ARG A 239 -7.06 12.29 19.86
C ARG A 239 -5.93 11.28 19.94
N GLN A 240 -5.37 10.99 18.78
CA GLN A 240 -4.11 10.30 18.61
C GLN A 240 -3.24 11.15 17.70
N SER A 241 -2.16 11.68 18.26
CA SER A 241 -1.21 12.58 17.64
C SER A 241 0.16 11.91 17.65
N PRO A 242 0.48 11.09 16.63
CA PRO A 242 1.80 10.47 16.53
C PRO A 242 2.87 11.55 16.38
N TYR A 243 4.05 11.28 16.92
CA TYR A 243 5.19 12.18 16.83
C TYR A 243 6.48 11.39 16.71
N GLY A 244 7.47 12.02 16.07
CA GLY A 244 8.81 11.46 15.94
C GLY A 244 9.85 12.32 16.64
N VAL A 245 10.84 11.67 17.22
CA VAL A 245 12.08 12.31 17.69
C VAL A 245 13.15 12.01 16.66
N ILE A 246 13.41 13.00 15.81
CA ILE A 246 14.34 12.91 14.68
C ILE A 246 15.20 14.17 14.62
N ASP A 247 16.37 14.07 14.01
CA ASP A 247 17.12 15.25 13.57
C ASP A 247 16.65 15.62 12.17
N ASP A 248 16.15 16.85 11.99
CA ASP A 248 15.60 17.32 10.71
C ASP A 248 16.68 17.86 9.76
N SER A 249 17.93 17.97 10.22
CA SER A 249 19.08 18.35 9.39
C SER A 249 19.68 17.17 8.64
N GLU A 250 19.41 15.92 9.07
CA GLU A 250 19.90 14.70 8.45
C GLU A 250 18.74 13.84 7.91
N THR A 251 18.69 13.67 6.59
CA THR A 251 17.71 12.79 5.93
C THR A 251 18.25 11.36 5.88
N SER A 252 17.66 10.47 6.68
CA SER A 252 18.00 9.05 6.74
C SER A 252 16.98 8.21 5.97
N PRO A 253 17.37 7.54 4.87
CA PRO A 253 16.45 6.69 4.10
C PRO A 253 16.13 5.40 4.85
N LEU A 254 14.85 5.10 5.01
CA LEU A 254 14.31 3.87 5.60
C LEU A 254 14.16 2.79 4.52
N ILE A 255 13.35 3.08 3.51
CA ILE A 255 13.07 2.21 2.36
C ILE A 255 13.25 3.07 1.12
N LYS A 256 14.05 2.62 0.17
CA LYS A 256 14.09 3.20 -1.16
C LYS A 256 13.25 2.29 -2.05
N PHE A 257 12.20 2.83 -2.63
CA PHE A 257 11.50 2.12 -3.69
C PHE A 257 12.31 2.29 -4.96
N GLU A 258 12.48 1.19 -5.68
CA GLU A 258 13.09 1.25 -7.00
C GLU A 258 12.21 2.18 -7.85
N SER A 259 12.80 3.28 -8.32
CA SER A 259 12.21 4.02 -9.42
C SER A 259 12.20 3.10 -10.64
N ASP A 260 11.18 3.19 -11.49
CA ASP A 260 11.06 2.49 -12.79
C ASP A 260 12.25 2.72 -13.76
N ASP A 261 13.31 3.37 -13.30
CA ASP A 261 14.55 3.70 -13.98
C ASP A 261 15.74 2.81 -13.60
N ASP A 262 15.76 2.15 -12.42
CA ASP A 262 16.88 1.29 -11.96
C ASP A 262 16.66 -0.22 -12.26
N ASP A 263 15.49 -0.61 -12.76
CA ASP A 263 15.13 -1.98 -13.15
C ASP A 263 15.67 -2.38 -14.55
N GLN A 264 16.82 -1.82 -14.94
CA GLN A 264 17.50 -2.13 -16.21
C GLN A 264 18.29 -3.44 -16.17
N ASN A 265 18.23 -4.21 -15.08
CA ASN A 265 18.90 -5.51 -14.99
C ASN A 265 18.21 -6.45 -13.99
N LYS A 266 17.05 -7.01 -14.37
CA LYS A 266 16.69 -8.43 -14.19
C LYS A 266 15.26 -8.70 -14.68
N ASN A 267 15.16 -9.67 -15.60
CA ASN A 267 13.98 -10.38 -16.08
C ASN A 267 12.69 -9.56 -16.26
N VAL A 268 12.36 -9.28 -17.52
CA VAL A 268 11.02 -8.79 -17.86
C VAL A 268 10.00 -9.82 -17.38
N GLU A 269 8.94 -9.37 -16.72
CA GLU A 269 7.83 -10.23 -16.32
C GLU A 269 6.49 -9.60 -16.70
N ILE A 270 5.69 -10.31 -17.50
CA ILE A 270 4.31 -9.93 -17.79
C ILE A 270 3.40 -10.49 -16.70
N GLN A 271 2.68 -9.61 -16.01
CA GLN A 271 1.82 -10.00 -14.89
C GLN A 271 0.45 -10.49 -15.38
N PHE A 272 0.36 -11.69 -15.96
CA PHE A 272 -0.89 -12.23 -16.51
C PHE A 272 -2.05 -12.38 -15.50
N HIS A 273 -1.74 -12.37 -14.20
CA HIS A 273 -2.72 -12.45 -13.12
C HIS A 273 -3.20 -11.07 -12.64
N GLN A 274 -2.61 -9.99 -13.13
CA GLN A 274 -2.95 -8.60 -12.81
C GLN A 274 -3.29 -7.91 -14.13
N TYR A 275 -4.57 -7.88 -14.51
CA TYR A 275 -4.99 -7.25 -15.75
C TYR A 275 -6.13 -6.28 -15.52
N ILE A 276 -6.20 -5.29 -16.41
CA ILE A 276 -7.28 -4.31 -16.47
C ILE A 276 -8.03 -4.55 -17.77
N LEU A 277 -9.34 -4.77 -17.64
CA LEU A 277 -10.25 -4.75 -18.78
C LEU A 277 -10.73 -3.32 -18.97
N SER A 278 -10.66 -2.79 -20.19
CA SER A 278 -11.12 -1.44 -20.49
C SER A 278 -11.98 -1.35 -21.73
N ARG A 279 -12.82 -0.32 -21.77
CA ARG A 279 -13.62 0.05 -22.94
C ARG A 279 -13.63 1.55 -23.12
N GLU A 280 -13.44 1.98 -24.36
CA GLU A 280 -13.53 3.39 -24.73
C GLU A 280 -14.73 3.61 -25.65
N GLN A 281 -15.53 4.63 -25.35
CA GLN A 281 -16.65 5.05 -26.17
C GLN A 281 -16.48 6.53 -26.49
N HIS A 282 -16.40 6.86 -27.78
CA HIS A 282 -16.30 8.24 -28.23
C HIS A 282 -17.68 8.81 -28.56
N ILE A 283 -18.00 9.96 -27.97
CA ILE A 283 -19.29 10.63 -28.08
C ILE A 283 -19.05 12.08 -28.49
N PRO A 284 -19.54 12.52 -29.66
CA PRO A 284 -19.47 13.93 -30.04
C PRO A 284 -20.12 14.83 -28.99
N PHE A 285 -19.49 15.94 -28.61
CA PHE A 285 -20.04 16.89 -27.61
C PHE A 285 -21.50 17.27 -27.89
N LYS A 286 -21.85 17.45 -29.16
CA LYS A 286 -23.19 17.83 -29.62
C LYS A 286 -24.28 16.77 -29.39
N ASN A 287 -23.89 15.53 -29.07
CA ASN A 287 -24.79 14.40 -28.91
C ASN A 287 -25.18 14.14 -27.45
N PHE A 288 -24.54 14.79 -26.48
CA PHE A 288 -24.95 14.73 -25.06
C PHE A 288 -26.27 15.47 -24.87
N GLU A 289 -27.16 14.92 -24.04
CA GLU A 289 -28.47 15.50 -23.75
C GLU A 289 -28.35 16.90 -23.12
N GLY A 290 -27.33 17.09 -22.28
CA GLY A 290 -27.01 18.37 -21.65
C GLY A 290 -26.42 19.43 -22.60
N PHE A 291 -26.12 19.10 -23.86
CA PHE A 291 -25.43 20.03 -24.76
C PHE A 291 -26.38 21.10 -25.33
N ASN A 292 -26.23 22.34 -24.84
CA ASN A 292 -27.01 23.48 -25.30
C ASN A 292 -26.25 24.33 -26.32
N LYS A 293 -26.67 24.32 -27.60
CA LYS A 293 -26.03 25.09 -28.69
C LYS A 293 -25.97 26.61 -28.48
N SER A 294 -26.82 27.16 -27.62
CA SER A 294 -26.82 28.61 -27.31
C SER A 294 -25.85 28.97 -26.17
N ARG A 295 -25.44 28.00 -25.34
CA ARG A 295 -24.55 28.22 -24.18
C ARG A 295 -23.18 27.57 -24.35
N HIS A 296 -23.13 26.42 -25.01
CA HIS A 296 -21.94 25.62 -25.19
C HIS A 296 -21.41 25.78 -26.62
N LYS A 297 -20.09 25.70 -26.74
CA LYS A 297 -19.39 25.64 -28.03
C LYS A 297 -18.66 24.32 -28.10
N ILE A 298 -18.60 23.74 -29.30
CA ILE A 298 -17.77 22.57 -29.54
C ILE A 298 -16.31 23.01 -29.41
N PRO A 299 -15.51 22.35 -28.55
CA PRO A 299 -14.09 22.65 -28.41
C PRO A 299 -13.33 22.48 -29.74
N LYS A 300 -12.23 23.21 -29.90
CA LYS A 300 -11.37 23.14 -31.09
C LYS A 300 -9.94 22.74 -30.76
N ASP A 301 -9.66 22.53 -29.49
CA ASP A 301 -8.36 22.33 -28.88
C ASP A 301 -8.52 21.69 -27.50
N HIS A 302 -7.42 21.15 -26.98
CA HIS A 302 -7.35 20.70 -25.60
C HIS A 302 -7.28 21.88 -24.64
N SER A 303 -8.26 21.97 -23.73
CA SER A 303 -8.31 23.04 -22.73
C SER A 303 -8.99 22.58 -21.46
N SER A 304 -8.67 23.24 -20.33
CA SER A 304 -9.34 23.01 -19.06
C SER A 304 -10.86 23.24 -19.13
N PHE A 305 -11.30 24.14 -20.03
CA PHE A 305 -12.72 24.33 -20.33
C PHE A 305 -13.32 23.09 -21.00
N ALA A 306 -12.66 22.54 -22.02
CA ALA A 306 -13.15 21.36 -22.73
C ALA A 306 -13.22 20.12 -21.82
N SER A 307 -12.20 19.90 -20.98
CA SER A 307 -12.20 18.84 -19.98
C SER A 307 -13.35 19.00 -18.97
N LYS A 308 -13.57 20.23 -18.49
CA LYS A 308 -14.67 20.52 -17.55
C LYS A 308 -16.04 20.31 -18.21
N LEU A 309 -16.22 20.78 -19.45
CA LEU A 309 -17.46 20.58 -20.21
C LEU A 309 -17.73 19.10 -20.46
N ALA A 310 -16.70 18.30 -20.76
CA ALA A 310 -16.82 16.85 -20.96
C ALA A 310 -17.32 16.15 -19.69
N SER A 311 -16.69 16.43 -18.55
CA SER A 311 -17.10 15.89 -17.25
C SER A 311 -18.51 16.34 -16.86
N GLU A 312 -18.84 17.63 -17.04
CA GLU A 312 -20.17 18.17 -16.73
C GLU A 312 -21.28 17.51 -17.55
N LEU A 313 -21.08 17.32 -18.86
CA LEU A 313 -22.08 16.71 -19.73
C LEU A 313 -22.25 15.21 -19.45
N ALA A 314 -21.16 14.51 -19.13
CA ALA A 314 -21.19 13.08 -18.88
C ALA A 314 -21.67 12.72 -17.45
N GLN A 315 -21.68 13.68 -16.52
CA GLN A 315 -21.92 13.43 -15.10
C GLN A 315 -23.23 12.68 -14.83
N ASP A 316 -24.35 13.28 -15.25
CA ASP A 316 -25.68 12.75 -14.96
C ASP A 316 -26.15 11.76 -16.04
N GLU A 317 -25.59 11.82 -17.26
CA GLU A 317 -26.00 10.95 -18.39
C GLU A 317 -25.27 9.59 -18.37
N TYR A 318 -24.01 9.54 -17.93
CA TYR A 318 -23.18 8.34 -17.90
C TYR A 318 -22.68 8.01 -16.50
N LEU A 319 -21.87 8.90 -15.90
CA LEU A 319 -21.06 8.56 -14.71
C LEU A 319 -21.93 8.14 -13.51
N LYS A 320 -22.93 8.94 -13.14
CA LYS A 320 -23.82 8.64 -12.01
C LYS A 320 -24.75 7.47 -12.30
N ILE A 321 -25.45 7.53 -13.43
CA ILE A 321 -26.46 6.52 -13.78
C ILE A 321 -25.81 5.13 -13.88
N GLU A 322 -24.66 5.03 -14.53
CA GLU A 322 -23.99 3.75 -14.72
C GLU A 322 -23.47 3.19 -13.39
N ILE A 323 -22.84 4.01 -12.55
CA ILE A 323 -22.38 3.58 -11.23
C ILE A 323 -23.55 3.21 -10.32
N GLU A 324 -24.68 3.92 -10.37
CA GLU A 324 -25.88 3.56 -9.62
C GLU A 324 -26.43 2.20 -10.06
N ASN A 325 -26.62 2.01 -11.36
CA ASN A 325 -27.12 0.76 -11.93
C ASN A 325 -26.19 -0.42 -11.65
N LEU A 326 -24.88 -0.21 -11.80
CA LEU A 326 -23.88 -1.22 -11.51
C LEU A 326 -23.85 -1.56 -10.02
N PHE A 327 -23.94 -0.56 -9.14
CA PHE A 327 -24.02 -0.77 -7.69
C PHE A 327 -25.24 -1.61 -7.31
N ASP A 328 -26.42 -1.27 -7.83
CA ASP A 328 -27.66 -2.01 -7.57
C ASP A 328 -27.61 -3.44 -8.09
N ASN A 329 -27.12 -3.63 -9.33
CA ASN A 329 -26.94 -4.96 -9.92
C ASN A 329 -25.93 -5.77 -9.11
N ALA A 330 -24.72 -5.24 -8.89
CA ALA A 330 -23.67 -5.94 -8.15
C ALA A 330 -24.13 -6.32 -6.73
N ARG A 331 -24.82 -5.42 -6.01
CA ARG A 331 -25.33 -5.71 -4.67
C ARG A 331 -26.36 -6.83 -4.67
N LYS A 332 -27.28 -6.83 -5.63
CA LYS A 332 -28.30 -7.87 -5.78
C LYS A 332 -27.68 -9.22 -6.13
N THR A 333 -26.78 -9.21 -7.10
CA THR A 333 -26.22 -10.38 -7.77
C THR A 333 -25.16 -11.05 -6.87
N LEU A 334 -24.25 -10.27 -6.29
CA LEU A 334 -23.19 -10.75 -5.37
C LEU A 334 -23.61 -10.79 -3.88
N ARG A 335 -24.81 -10.34 -3.54
CA ARG A 335 -25.31 -10.25 -2.14
C ARG A 335 -24.39 -9.44 -1.22
N LEU A 336 -23.85 -8.33 -1.73
CA LEU A 336 -22.87 -7.50 -1.00
C LEU A 336 -23.51 -6.79 0.20
N LYS A 337 -22.74 -6.72 1.30
CA LYS A 337 -23.07 -5.90 2.47
C LYS A 337 -22.57 -4.47 2.28
N ASN A 338 -23.26 -3.50 2.88
CA ASN A 338 -22.90 -2.07 2.81
C ASN A 338 -21.46 -1.78 3.29
N SER A 339 -20.92 -2.59 4.20
CA SER A 339 -19.55 -2.43 4.71
C SER A 339 -18.45 -2.73 3.68
N ASN A 340 -18.79 -3.43 2.59
CA ASN A 340 -17.84 -3.98 1.61
C ASN A 340 -17.99 -3.35 0.22
N THR A 341 -18.80 -2.29 0.10
CA THR A 341 -19.08 -1.63 -1.17
C THR A 341 -18.94 -0.13 -1.00
N VAL A 342 -17.99 0.48 -1.71
CA VAL A 342 -17.76 1.93 -1.71
C VAL A 342 -18.07 2.44 -3.10
N LYS A 343 -19.11 3.27 -3.21
CA LYS A 343 -19.52 3.97 -4.43
C LYS A 343 -19.16 5.44 -4.28
N ASP A 344 -18.65 6.06 -5.35
CA ASP A 344 -18.60 7.52 -5.44
C ASP A 344 -20.04 8.08 -5.61
N PRO A 345 -20.53 8.92 -4.68
CA PRO A 345 -21.86 9.53 -4.78
C PRO A 345 -22.05 10.37 -6.05
N GLU A 346 -20.97 10.95 -6.57
CA GLU A 346 -21.02 11.72 -7.81
C GLU A 346 -20.82 10.84 -9.05
N GLY A 347 -20.66 9.52 -8.89
CA GLY A 347 -20.28 8.62 -9.98
C GLY A 347 -18.78 8.61 -10.20
N GLY A 348 -18.33 7.77 -11.13
CA GLY A 348 -16.92 7.63 -11.47
C GLY A 348 -16.22 6.40 -10.91
N SER A 349 -16.61 5.90 -9.72
CA SER A 349 -16.02 4.64 -9.20
C SER A 349 -16.96 3.80 -8.34
N LEU A 350 -16.75 2.49 -8.41
CA LEU A 350 -17.37 1.47 -7.57
C LEU A 350 -16.32 0.44 -7.14
N HIS A 351 -16.05 0.37 -5.84
CA HIS A 351 -15.10 -0.57 -5.26
C HIS A 351 -15.82 -1.61 -4.40
N THR A 352 -15.56 -2.89 -4.68
CA THR A 352 -16.08 -4.03 -3.91
C THR A 352 -14.93 -4.90 -3.40
N GLU A 353 -15.25 -5.96 -2.66
CA GLU A 353 -14.25 -6.98 -2.29
C GLU A 353 -13.77 -7.82 -3.50
N PHE A 354 -14.56 -7.88 -4.59
CA PHE A 354 -14.27 -8.73 -5.76
C PHE A 354 -13.65 -7.96 -6.94
N PHE A 355 -13.94 -6.67 -7.07
CA PHE A 355 -13.48 -5.86 -8.20
C PHE A 355 -13.41 -4.36 -7.87
N ARG A 356 -12.69 -3.61 -8.70
CA ARG A 356 -12.75 -2.15 -8.80
C ARG A 356 -13.22 -1.79 -10.20
N TYR A 357 -14.20 -0.90 -10.28
CA TYR A 357 -14.71 -0.37 -11.52
C TYR A 357 -14.59 1.14 -11.51
N ASN A 358 -13.99 1.69 -12.56
CA ASN A 358 -13.90 3.12 -12.78
C ASN A 358 -14.55 3.49 -14.11
N ILE A 359 -15.21 4.64 -14.13
CA ILE A 359 -15.71 5.28 -15.33
C ILE A 359 -15.27 6.75 -15.32
N SER A 360 -14.71 7.23 -16.41
CA SER A 360 -14.30 8.63 -16.56
C SER A 360 -14.75 9.19 -17.90
N ALA A 361 -14.79 10.52 -17.98
CA ALA A 361 -15.18 11.26 -19.17
C ALA A 361 -14.19 12.39 -19.41
N GLU A 362 -13.44 12.30 -20.50
CA GLU A 362 -12.42 13.26 -20.87
C GLU A 362 -12.56 13.66 -22.33
N GLN A 363 -12.03 14.82 -22.72
CA GLN A 363 -11.99 15.18 -24.13
C GLN A 363 -11.08 14.20 -24.88
N SER A 364 -11.53 13.69 -26.02
CA SER A 364 -10.75 12.75 -26.82
C SER A 364 -9.42 13.35 -27.27
N GLU A 365 -8.33 12.60 -27.07
CA GLU A 365 -6.97 12.96 -27.50
C GLU A 365 -6.83 13.01 -29.02
N ASN A 366 -7.68 12.27 -29.74
CA ASN A 366 -7.61 12.12 -31.19
C ASN A 366 -8.60 13.02 -31.95
N ASP A 367 -9.70 13.43 -31.29
CA ASP A 367 -10.72 14.32 -31.87
C ASP A 367 -11.25 15.29 -30.81
N PHE A 368 -10.87 16.56 -30.93
CA PHE A 368 -11.28 17.60 -29.97
C PHE A 368 -12.79 17.81 -29.89
N THR A 369 -13.56 17.32 -30.86
CA THR A 369 -15.02 17.45 -30.93
C THR A 369 -15.77 16.32 -30.23
N GLU A 370 -15.05 15.38 -29.64
CA GLU A 370 -15.59 14.21 -28.96
C GLU A 370 -15.14 14.13 -27.49
N VAL A 371 -15.96 13.45 -26.70
CA VAL A 371 -15.68 13.02 -25.33
C VAL A 371 -15.45 11.53 -25.36
N THR A 372 -14.34 11.08 -24.77
CA THR A 372 -14.06 9.67 -24.52
C THR A 372 -14.61 9.30 -23.15
N ILE A 373 -15.61 8.42 -23.13
CA ILE A 373 -16.05 7.72 -21.92
C ILE A 373 -15.21 6.46 -21.77
N ARG A 374 -14.36 6.42 -20.76
CA ARG A 374 -13.47 5.30 -20.49
C ARG A 374 -13.97 4.51 -19.28
N ARG A 375 -14.08 3.20 -19.45
CA ARG A 375 -14.47 2.24 -18.41
C ARG A 375 -13.30 1.33 -18.13
N GLU A 376 -13.03 1.06 -16.86
CA GLU A 376 -11.95 0.19 -16.43
C GLU A 376 -12.43 -0.76 -15.33
N LEU A 377 -12.13 -2.04 -15.49
CA LEU A 377 -12.44 -3.10 -14.55
C LEU A 377 -11.16 -3.84 -14.15
N GLU A 378 -10.87 -3.80 -12.85
CA GLU A 378 -9.80 -4.56 -12.20
C GLU A 378 -10.42 -5.62 -11.27
N LEU A 379 -10.04 -6.89 -11.45
CA LEU A 379 -10.48 -7.96 -10.55
C LEU A 379 -9.57 -8.08 -9.33
N ARG A 380 -10.17 -8.16 -8.14
CA ARG A 380 -9.46 -8.34 -6.87
C ARG A 380 -9.34 -9.79 -6.42
N VAL A 381 -10.00 -10.69 -7.16
CA VAL A 381 -9.90 -12.14 -7.03
C VAL A 381 -9.68 -12.73 -8.42
N PRO A 382 -8.98 -13.87 -8.54
CA PRO A 382 -8.91 -14.59 -9.81
C PRO A 382 -10.32 -14.86 -10.36
N LEU A 383 -10.50 -14.78 -11.69
CA LEU A 383 -11.83 -14.99 -12.30
C LEU A 383 -12.43 -16.36 -11.93
N ALA A 384 -11.60 -17.40 -11.81
CA ALA A 384 -12.04 -18.73 -11.38
C ALA A 384 -12.64 -18.76 -9.96
N ASN A 385 -12.31 -17.76 -9.12
CA ASN A 385 -12.82 -17.57 -7.77
C ASN A 385 -13.90 -16.48 -7.71
N PHE A 386 -14.29 -15.90 -8.85
CA PHE A 386 -15.39 -14.94 -8.89
C PHE A 386 -16.69 -15.70 -8.60
N PRO A 387 -17.55 -15.22 -7.68
CA PRO A 387 -18.62 -16.03 -7.09
C PRO A 387 -19.77 -16.39 -8.05
N MET A 388 -19.76 -15.87 -9.27
CA MET A 388 -20.77 -16.11 -10.31
C MET A 388 -20.22 -15.73 -11.68
N PRO A 389 -20.92 -15.99 -12.80
CA PRO A 389 -20.49 -15.51 -14.11
C PRO A 389 -20.37 -13.99 -14.11
N ILE A 390 -19.19 -13.49 -14.46
CA ILE A 390 -18.86 -12.06 -14.42
C ILE A 390 -19.76 -11.21 -15.32
N ASP A 391 -20.21 -11.80 -16.43
CA ASP A 391 -21.10 -11.16 -17.40
C ASP A 391 -22.53 -10.94 -16.86
N GLU A 392 -22.89 -11.53 -15.71
CA GLU A 392 -24.14 -11.19 -15.00
C GLU A 392 -24.08 -9.80 -14.35
N ILE A 393 -22.87 -9.29 -14.12
CA ILE A 393 -22.62 -7.98 -13.50
C ILE A 393 -22.27 -6.96 -14.56
N PHE A 394 -21.35 -7.31 -15.44
CA PHE A 394 -20.85 -6.46 -16.51
C PHE A 394 -21.45 -6.91 -17.84
N THR A 395 -22.64 -6.40 -18.14
CA THR A 395 -23.35 -6.70 -19.39
C THR A 395 -22.77 -5.96 -20.58
N ASP A 396 -22.09 -4.85 -20.30
CA ASP A 396 -21.33 -4.10 -21.27
C ASP A 396 -19.96 -4.77 -21.45
N GLY A 397 -19.69 -5.24 -22.67
CA GLY A 397 -18.41 -5.87 -23.02
C GLY A 397 -17.24 -4.89 -22.92
N PHE A 398 -16.03 -5.44 -22.95
CA PHE A 398 -14.78 -4.68 -22.97
C PHE A 398 -14.10 -4.82 -24.34
N ASP A 399 -13.31 -3.82 -24.75
CA ASP A 399 -12.62 -3.82 -26.04
C ASP A 399 -11.10 -3.98 -25.91
N THR A 400 -10.56 -3.91 -24.69
CA THR A 400 -9.13 -3.98 -24.44
C THR A 400 -8.85 -4.72 -23.14
N ILE A 401 -7.82 -5.56 -23.14
CA ILE A 401 -7.20 -6.10 -21.93
C ILE A 401 -5.75 -5.61 -21.85
N THR A 402 -5.35 -5.11 -20.69
CA THR A 402 -4.01 -4.57 -20.44
C THR A 402 -3.33 -5.35 -19.33
N PHE A 403 -2.12 -5.85 -19.61
CA PHE A 403 -1.23 -6.49 -18.66
C PHE A 403 -0.04 -5.57 -18.36
N PRO A 404 0.35 -5.39 -17.09
CA PRO A 404 1.58 -4.69 -16.74
C PRO A 404 2.78 -5.57 -17.06
N ILE A 405 3.83 -4.91 -17.54
CA ILE A 405 5.17 -5.44 -17.76
C ILE A 405 6.07 -4.85 -16.68
N LYS A 406 6.79 -5.71 -15.95
CA LYS A 406 7.88 -5.33 -15.03
C LYS A 406 9.23 -5.60 -15.67
N GLY A 407 10.29 -4.93 -15.23
CA GLY A 407 11.62 -5.03 -15.83
C GLY A 407 11.81 -4.19 -17.08
N SER A 408 13.01 -4.24 -17.64
CA SER A 408 13.38 -3.50 -18.86
C SER A 408 13.25 -4.37 -20.10
N LEU A 409 12.40 -3.95 -21.04
CA LEU A 409 12.26 -4.57 -22.35
C LEU A 409 13.55 -4.42 -23.17
N ASP A 410 14.10 -5.53 -23.66
CA ASP A 410 15.07 -5.50 -24.76
C ASP A 410 14.30 -5.20 -26.06
N VAL A 411 14.42 -3.95 -26.50
CA VAL A 411 13.74 -3.40 -27.68
C VAL A 411 14.16 -4.14 -28.95
N ASP A 412 15.45 -4.46 -29.08
CA ASP A 412 16.00 -5.09 -30.27
C ASP A 412 15.52 -6.55 -30.35
N SER A 413 15.62 -7.29 -29.24
CA SER A 413 15.14 -8.69 -29.17
C SER A 413 13.62 -8.82 -29.35
N LEU A 414 12.85 -7.83 -28.87
CA LEU A 414 11.41 -7.77 -29.08
C LEU A 414 11.06 -7.47 -30.55
N GLU A 415 11.77 -6.54 -31.16
CA GLU A 415 11.55 -6.16 -32.55
C GLU A 415 11.86 -7.34 -33.49
N ASP A 416 12.99 -8.01 -33.30
CA ASP A 416 13.37 -9.21 -34.05
C ASP A 416 12.30 -10.31 -33.92
N ALA A 417 11.78 -10.55 -32.71
CA ALA A 417 10.73 -11.55 -32.48
C ALA A 417 9.42 -11.24 -33.22
N LEU A 418 9.08 -9.95 -33.37
CA LEU A 418 7.86 -9.53 -34.04
C LEU A 418 8.01 -9.60 -35.56
N TYR A 419 9.21 -9.34 -36.10
CA TYR A 419 9.52 -9.63 -37.50
C TYR A 419 9.47 -11.13 -37.81
N GLU A 420 9.98 -11.99 -36.93
CA GLU A 420 9.87 -13.45 -37.10
C GLU A 420 8.39 -13.89 -37.21
N LEU A 421 7.50 -13.33 -36.38
CA LEU A 421 6.06 -13.62 -36.49
C LEU A 421 5.46 -13.13 -37.81
N GLU A 422 5.89 -11.99 -38.32
CA GLU A 422 5.46 -11.48 -39.63
C GLU A 422 5.96 -12.36 -40.78
N ASP A 423 7.23 -12.77 -40.75
CA ASP A 423 7.86 -13.66 -41.74
C ASP A 423 7.20 -15.04 -41.77
N ASP A 424 6.81 -15.56 -40.61
CA ASP A 424 6.03 -16.81 -40.47
C ASP A 424 4.54 -16.64 -40.84
N ASN A 425 4.14 -15.44 -41.32
CA ASN A 425 2.78 -15.10 -41.78
C ASN A 425 1.72 -15.27 -40.67
N HIS A 426 2.11 -15.00 -39.41
CA HIS A 426 1.21 -14.93 -38.27
C HIS A 426 0.48 -13.58 -38.13
N GLY A 427 0.91 -12.54 -38.85
CA GLY A 427 0.32 -11.20 -38.77
C GLY A 427 1.14 -10.17 -39.53
N THR A 428 0.85 -8.89 -39.29
CA THR A 428 1.71 -7.76 -39.72
C THR A 428 2.20 -6.99 -38.52
N PHE A 429 3.38 -6.38 -38.62
CA PHE A 429 4.01 -5.65 -37.53
C PHE A 429 4.26 -4.17 -37.91
N GLU A 430 4.01 -3.27 -36.96
CA GLU A 430 4.29 -1.84 -37.08
C GLU A 430 4.94 -1.32 -35.79
N HIS A 431 6.03 -0.56 -35.89
CA HIS A 431 6.66 0.12 -34.75
C HIS A 431 6.53 1.64 -34.94
N LYS A 432 5.88 2.32 -33.99
CA LYS A 432 5.75 3.79 -33.98
C LYS A 432 5.71 4.35 -32.56
N ASP A 433 6.38 5.47 -32.33
CA ASP A 433 6.34 6.23 -31.05
C ASP A 433 6.63 5.35 -29.80
N ASN A 434 7.61 4.43 -29.88
CA ASN A 434 7.96 3.45 -28.85
C ASN A 434 6.84 2.45 -28.48
N VAL A 435 5.91 2.23 -29.41
CA VAL A 435 4.85 1.22 -29.31
C VAL A 435 4.99 0.22 -30.45
N PHE A 436 5.13 -1.04 -30.08
CA PHE A 436 5.18 -2.19 -30.98
C PHE A 436 3.76 -2.69 -31.20
N SER A 437 3.22 -2.52 -32.40
CA SER A 437 1.87 -2.93 -32.79
C SER A 437 1.92 -4.15 -33.69
N PHE A 438 1.40 -5.28 -33.22
CA PHE A 438 1.25 -6.48 -34.02
C PHE A 438 -0.23 -6.71 -34.34
N PHE A 439 -0.53 -7.08 -35.58
CA PHE A 439 -1.88 -7.33 -36.07
C PHE A 439 -2.01 -8.83 -36.42
N PRO A 440 -2.47 -9.67 -35.46
CA PRO A 440 -2.52 -11.10 -35.66
C PRO A 440 -3.48 -11.48 -36.78
N LYS A 441 -3.07 -12.43 -37.61
CA LYS A 441 -3.89 -13.06 -38.64
C LYS A 441 -4.45 -14.39 -38.11
N ASN A 442 -5.65 -14.77 -38.55
CA ASN A 442 -6.31 -16.02 -38.18
C ASN A 442 -6.67 -16.18 -36.69
N ILE A 443 -6.57 -15.13 -35.87
CA ILE A 443 -7.09 -15.12 -34.50
C ILE A 443 -8.40 -14.36 -34.49
N LYS A 444 -9.50 -15.04 -34.17
CA LYS A 444 -10.82 -14.44 -34.18
C LYS A 444 -10.92 -13.41 -33.05
N GLY A 445 -11.50 -12.25 -33.36
CA GLY A 445 -11.87 -11.26 -32.34
C GLY A 445 -10.74 -10.32 -31.92
N ILE A 446 -9.52 -10.47 -32.42
CA ILE A 446 -8.37 -9.62 -32.06
C ILE A 446 -8.12 -8.59 -33.16
N ALA A 447 -8.06 -7.32 -32.77
CA ALA A 447 -7.75 -6.21 -33.67
C ALA A 447 -6.24 -5.97 -33.76
N LYS A 448 -5.57 -5.89 -32.59
CA LYS A 448 -4.11 -5.71 -32.50
C LYS A 448 -3.59 -6.00 -31.09
N VAL A 449 -2.29 -6.26 -30.98
CA VAL A 449 -1.52 -6.32 -29.75
C VAL A 449 -0.53 -5.15 -29.74
N GLU A 450 -0.51 -4.37 -28.68
CA GLU A 450 0.40 -3.24 -28.48
C GLU A 450 1.32 -3.52 -27.30
N ILE A 451 2.63 -3.50 -27.51
CA ILE A 451 3.65 -3.66 -26.46
C ILE A 451 4.38 -2.33 -26.32
N SER A 452 4.47 -1.82 -25.10
CA SER A 452 5.22 -0.61 -24.72
C SER A 452 6.01 -0.89 -23.44
N LYS A 453 6.90 0.04 -23.04
CA LYS A 453 7.82 -0.10 -21.88
C LYS A 453 7.21 -0.86 -20.70
N ASN A 454 5.98 -0.52 -20.31
CA ASN A 454 5.36 -1.01 -19.08
C ASN A 454 4.06 -1.80 -19.31
N THR A 455 3.60 -1.98 -20.55
CA THR A 455 2.29 -2.62 -20.80
C THR A 455 2.26 -3.47 -22.06
N LEU A 456 1.55 -4.59 -21.98
CA LEU A 456 1.05 -5.36 -23.11
C LEU A 456 -0.48 -5.16 -23.18
N LYS A 457 -0.97 -4.60 -24.27
CA LYS A 457 -2.40 -4.38 -24.52
C LYS A 457 -2.87 -5.25 -25.66
N ILE A 458 -4.01 -5.91 -25.50
CA ILE A 458 -4.67 -6.63 -26.58
C ILE A 458 -6.02 -5.95 -26.82
N ARG A 459 -6.22 -5.44 -28.03
CA ARG A 459 -7.48 -4.83 -28.48
C ARG A 459 -8.31 -5.83 -29.26
N PHE A 460 -9.60 -5.85 -29.03
CA PHE A 460 -10.56 -6.74 -29.66
C PHE A 460 -11.34 -6.03 -30.77
N THR A 461 -11.74 -6.76 -31.82
CA THR A 461 -12.49 -6.19 -32.96
C THR A 461 -13.93 -5.85 -32.65
N SER A 462 -14.48 -6.41 -31.57
CA SER A 462 -15.86 -6.19 -31.13
C SER A 462 -15.86 -5.74 -29.67
N SER A 463 -16.45 -4.58 -29.40
CA SER A 463 -16.68 -4.07 -28.03
C SER A 463 -17.81 -4.80 -27.29
N GLN A 464 -18.40 -5.84 -27.90
CA GLN A 464 -19.47 -6.66 -27.31
C GLN A 464 -19.00 -8.06 -26.86
N ALA A 465 -17.70 -8.35 -26.88
CA ALA A 465 -17.19 -9.61 -26.35
C ALA A 465 -17.44 -9.70 -24.84
N THR A 466 -17.91 -10.87 -24.39
CA THR A 466 -18.00 -11.20 -22.96
C THR A 466 -16.61 -11.27 -22.35
N VAL A 467 -16.49 -11.10 -21.03
CA VAL A 467 -15.19 -11.20 -20.36
C VAL A 467 -14.58 -12.60 -20.55
N ALA A 468 -15.44 -13.63 -20.59
CA ALA A 468 -15.00 -15.00 -20.88
C ALA A 468 -14.40 -15.15 -22.29
N GLU A 469 -15.04 -14.57 -23.31
CA GLU A 469 -14.51 -14.57 -24.69
C GLU A 469 -13.21 -13.78 -24.79
N ILE A 470 -13.11 -12.62 -24.12
CA ILE A 470 -11.89 -11.81 -24.08
C ILE A 470 -10.70 -12.63 -23.57
N LEU A 471 -10.90 -13.40 -22.49
CA LEU A 471 -9.83 -14.21 -21.93
C LEU A 471 -9.47 -15.41 -22.81
N ASP A 472 -10.44 -16.03 -23.48
CA ASP A 472 -10.19 -17.10 -24.45
C ASP A 472 -9.38 -16.58 -25.66
N TYR A 473 -9.82 -15.47 -26.26
CA TYR A 473 -9.08 -14.82 -27.35
C TYR A 473 -7.68 -14.37 -26.92
N THR A 474 -7.55 -13.87 -25.68
CA THR A 474 -6.26 -13.52 -25.10
C THR A 474 -5.35 -14.74 -25.02
N GLN A 475 -5.84 -15.86 -24.47
CA GLN A 475 -5.04 -17.08 -24.37
C GLN A 475 -4.58 -17.59 -25.74
N GLN A 476 -5.47 -17.60 -26.74
CA GLN A 476 -5.12 -17.98 -28.12
C GLN A 476 -4.04 -17.07 -28.71
N THR A 477 -4.14 -15.76 -28.45
CA THR A 477 -3.16 -14.76 -28.90
C THR A 477 -1.80 -14.97 -28.24
N LEU A 478 -1.76 -15.19 -26.92
CA LEU A 478 -0.52 -15.42 -26.18
C LEU A 478 0.17 -16.73 -26.61
N VAL A 479 -0.58 -17.73 -27.08
CA VAL A 479 -0.01 -18.95 -27.66
C VAL A 479 0.69 -18.66 -28.99
N VAL A 480 0.09 -17.85 -29.87
CA VAL A 480 0.72 -17.43 -31.13
C VAL A 480 1.95 -16.57 -30.87
N MET A 481 1.87 -15.68 -29.87
CA MET A 481 2.97 -14.78 -29.51
C MET A 481 3.98 -15.41 -28.53
N ALA A 482 3.91 -16.72 -28.26
CA ALA A 482 4.75 -17.36 -27.25
C ALA A 482 6.26 -17.15 -27.50
N ALA A 483 6.69 -17.03 -28.77
CA ALA A 483 8.06 -16.69 -29.14
C ALA A 483 8.43 -15.26 -28.69
N THR A 484 7.60 -14.27 -29.03
CA THR A 484 7.74 -12.89 -28.56
C THR A 484 7.76 -12.81 -27.04
N LEU A 485 6.80 -13.45 -26.36
CA LEU A 485 6.73 -13.48 -24.90
C LEU A 485 7.94 -14.18 -24.29
N LYS A 486 8.50 -15.19 -24.96
CA LYS A 486 9.73 -15.85 -24.52
C LYS A 486 10.93 -14.90 -24.61
N ASN A 487 11.07 -14.14 -25.69
CA ASN A 487 12.13 -13.14 -25.84
C ASN A 487 11.97 -11.98 -24.85
N LEU A 488 10.73 -11.67 -24.45
CA LEU A 488 10.48 -10.78 -23.33
C LEU A 488 11.01 -11.38 -22.03
N LEU A 489 10.62 -12.61 -21.68
CA LEU A 489 10.91 -13.25 -20.40
C LEU A 489 12.34 -13.83 -20.25
N SER A 490 13.13 -13.89 -21.32
CA SER A 490 14.48 -14.45 -21.37
C SER A 490 15.55 -13.39 -21.24
#